data_AF-A0A3N5KTC6-F1
#
_entry.id   AF-A0A3N5KTC6-F1
#
_cell.length_a   1.000
_cell.length_b   1.000
_cell.length_c   1.000
_cell.angle_alpha   90.00
_cell.angle_beta   90.00
_cell.angle_gamma   90.00
#
_symmetry.space_group_name_H-M   'P 1'
#
loop_
_entity.id
_entity.type
_entity.pdbx_description
1 polymer ?
#
loop_
_entity_poly.entity_id
_entity_poly.type
_entity_poly.pdbx_seq_one_letter_code
_entity_poly.pdbx_strand_id
1 'polypeptide(L)'
;MADLKKIWWLLAITLAVAFVILGFFGREVYRQAPPIPERVATPDGALLLTRDDILTGQQVWQSTGGQQLGSIWGHGAYQAPDWSADWLHREALALLQVWAERESDASFASLPADRQAALRDRLQRELRANTYDAKTGTVVISPDRREAIARTARHYDGLFGGEPSLAVLRDNYAMREVTIPDPARRAALTRFFFWTSWAAATERPGSTATYTNNWPH
;
A
#
# COMPACT_ATOMS: atom_id res chain seq x y z
N MET A 1 -22.83 52.77 -14.35
CA MET A 1 -22.05 51.90 -13.45
C MET A 1 -22.72 50.54 -13.44
N ALA A 2 -22.02 49.46 -13.82
CA ALA A 2 -22.59 48.12 -13.79
C ALA A 2 -23.13 47.82 -12.39
N ASP A 3 -24.29 47.16 -12.30
CA ASP A 3 -24.94 46.81 -11.03
C ASP A 3 -24.12 45.71 -10.31
N LEU A 4 -23.05 46.16 -9.64
CA LEU A 4 -22.09 45.34 -8.91
C LEU A 4 -22.76 44.41 -7.90
N LYS A 5 -23.96 44.77 -7.41
CA LYS A 5 -24.74 43.96 -6.46
C LYS A 5 -25.07 42.59 -7.03
N LYS A 6 -25.42 42.50 -8.32
CA LYS A 6 -25.72 41.22 -9.00
C LYS A 6 -24.47 40.36 -9.13
N ILE A 7 -23.32 40.96 -9.43
CA ILE A 7 -22.04 40.26 -9.56
C ILE A 7 -21.56 39.75 -8.20
N TRP A 8 -21.69 40.54 -7.14
CA TRP A 8 -21.38 40.13 -5.76
C TRP A 8 -22.27 38.97 -5.29
N TRP A 9 -23.57 39.00 -5.60
CA TRP A 9 -24.46 37.88 -5.31
C TRP A 9 -24.09 36.62 -6.09
N LEU A 10 -23.77 36.75 -7.37
CA LEU A 10 -23.30 35.61 -8.18
C LEU A 10 -22.02 34.99 -7.60
N LEU A 11 -21.05 35.82 -7.21
CA LEU A 11 -19.82 35.36 -6.55
C LEU A 11 -20.14 34.66 -5.22
N ALA A 12 -20.96 35.28 -4.37
CA ALA A 12 -21.31 34.73 -3.06
C ALA A 12 -22.01 33.38 -3.18
N ILE A 13 -22.96 33.24 -4.12
CA ILE A 13 -23.65 31.97 -4.39
C ILE A 13 -22.67 30.93 -4.93
N THR A 14 -21.79 31.32 -5.85
CA THR A 14 -20.77 30.41 -6.42
C THR A 14 -19.86 29.86 -5.33
N LEU A 15 -19.34 30.73 -4.45
CA LEU A 15 -18.51 30.32 -3.32
C LEU A 15 -19.30 29.44 -2.35
N ALA A 16 -20.52 29.83 -1.99
CA ALA A 16 -21.35 29.05 -1.07
C ALA A 16 -21.60 27.62 -1.60
N VAL A 17 -21.99 27.48 -2.87
CA VAL A 17 -22.19 26.17 -3.49
C VAL A 17 -20.89 25.37 -3.54
N ALA A 18 -19.78 25.98 -3.93
CA ALA A 18 -18.48 25.31 -3.98
C ALA A 18 -18.04 24.80 -2.59
N PHE A 19 -18.19 25.61 -1.54
CA PHE A 19 -17.85 25.21 -0.16
C PHE A 19 -18.79 24.14 0.39
N VAL A 20 -20.08 24.17 0.04
CA VAL A 20 -21.03 23.12 0.42
C VAL A 20 -20.63 21.78 -0.21
N ILE A 21 -20.31 21.78 -1.51
CA ILE A 21 -19.85 20.57 -2.22
C ILE A 21 -18.55 20.07 -1.59
N LEU A 22 -17.57 20.95 -1.38
CA LEU A 22 -16.28 20.60 -0.79
C LEU A 22 -16.44 20.02 0.63
N GLY A 23 -17.26 20.64 1.48
CA GLY A 23 -17.51 20.17 2.84
C GLY A 23 -18.24 18.82 2.87
N PHE A 24 -19.22 18.62 1.98
CA PHE A 24 -19.95 17.36 1.85
C PHE A 24 -19.00 16.21 1.46
N PHE A 25 -18.22 16.38 0.39
CA PHE A 25 -17.30 15.33 -0.04
C PHE A 25 -16.10 15.15 0.90
N GLY A 26 -15.66 16.20 1.59
CA GLY A 26 -14.67 16.10 2.66
C GLY A 26 -15.14 15.18 3.80
N ARG A 27 -16.42 15.29 4.20
CA ARG A 27 -17.01 14.37 5.18
C ARG A 27 -17.02 12.92 4.70
N GLU A 28 -17.36 12.70 3.43
CA GLU A 28 -17.35 11.35 2.86
C GLU A 28 -15.95 10.75 2.79
N VAL A 29 -14.92 11.56 2.48
CA VAL A 29 -13.50 11.11 2.53
C VAL A 29 -13.14 10.60 3.93
N TYR A 30 -13.54 11.29 5.00
CA TYR A 30 -13.26 10.84 6.37
C TYR A 30 -13.97 9.52 6.73
N ARG A 31 -15.20 9.31 6.25
CA ARG A 31 -15.99 8.10 6.56
C ARG A 31 -15.59 6.90 5.72
N GLN A 32 -15.09 7.14 4.50
CA GLN A 32 -14.80 6.12 3.51
C GLN A 32 -13.29 5.90 3.28
N ALA A 33 -12.43 6.50 4.10
CA ALA A 33 -11.00 6.25 4.06
C ALA A 33 -10.68 4.77 4.35
N PRO A 34 -9.60 4.22 3.76
CA PRO A 34 -9.13 2.89 4.14
C PRO A 34 -8.79 2.87 5.64
N PRO A 35 -9.30 1.91 6.42
CA PRO A 35 -8.99 1.83 7.83
C PRO A 35 -7.51 1.49 8.03
N ILE A 36 -6.90 2.05 9.08
CA ILE A 36 -5.63 1.54 9.61
C ILE A 36 -6.02 0.49 10.66
N PRO A 37 -5.74 -0.80 10.43
CA PRO A 37 -6.17 -1.85 11.35
C PRO A 37 -5.44 -1.78 12.68
N GLU A 38 -6.12 -2.14 13.76
CA GLU A 38 -5.54 -2.26 15.11
C GLU A 38 -4.46 -3.36 15.13
N ARG A 39 -4.73 -4.46 14.42
CA ARG A 39 -3.78 -5.56 14.24
C ARG A 39 -3.97 -6.27 12.92
N VAL A 40 -2.89 -6.83 12.40
CA VAL A 40 -2.89 -7.78 11.28
C VAL A 40 -2.35 -9.10 11.80
N ALA A 41 -3.10 -10.19 11.61
CA ALA A 41 -2.76 -11.50 12.15
C ALA A 41 -3.13 -12.63 11.18
N THR A 42 -2.62 -13.82 11.43
CA THR A 42 -3.05 -15.05 10.75
C THR A 42 -4.23 -15.71 11.48
N PRO A 43 -4.94 -16.68 10.87
CA PRO A 43 -6.10 -17.32 11.47
C PRO A 43 -5.84 -18.04 12.81
N ASP A 44 -4.60 -18.48 13.04
CA ASP A 44 -4.13 -19.07 14.31
C ASP A 44 -3.78 -18.03 15.38
N GLY A 45 -3.95 -16.74 15.09
CA GLY A 45 -3.72 -15.64 16.02
C GLY A 45 -2.28 -15.13 16.07
N ALA A 46 -1.37 -15.64 15.23
CA ALA A 46 -0.02 -15.09 15.15
C ALA A 46 -0.04 -13.65 14.60
N LEU A 47 0.40 -12.71 15.43
CA LEU A 47 0.46 -11.29 15.13
C LEU A 47 1.57 -10.99 14.12
N LEU A 48 1.24 -10.24 13.06
CA LEU A 48 2.21 -9.72 12.10
C LEU A 48 2.65 -8.29 12.47
N LEU A 49 1.68 -7.40 12.66
CA LEU A 49 1.92 -5.98 12.96
C LEU A 49 0.69 -5.34 13.61
N THR A 50 0.90 -4.17 14.20
CA THR A 50 -0.12 -3.35 14.86
C THR A 50 -0.32 -2.01 14.17
N ARG A 51 -1.37 -1.29 14.55
CA ARG A 51 -1.61 0.10 14.14
C ARG A 51 -0.41 1.01 14.42
N ASP A 52 0.18 0.89 15.60
CA ASP A 52 1.30 1.74 16.02
C ASP A 52 2.55 1.47 15.18
N ASP A 53 2.74 0.22 14.74
CA ASP A 53 3.83 -0.10 13.84
C ASP A 53 3.67 0.59 12.46
N ILE A 54 2.44 0.63 11.93
CA ILE A 54 2.12 1.30 10.65
C ILE A 54 2.38 2.81 10.78
N LEU A 55 1.90 3.42 11.86
CA LEU A 55 2.06 4.86 12.09
C LEU A 55 3.51 5.24 12.35
N THR A 56 4.26 4.40 13.07
CA THR A 56 5.71 4.55 13.21
C THR A 56 6.39 4.47 11.85
N GLY A 57 6.01 3.50 11.02
CA GLY A 57 6.50 3.37 9.64
C GLY A 57 6.24 4.62 8.79
N GLN A 58 5.05 5.21 8.92
CA GLN A 58 4.70 6.46 8.25
C GLN A 58 5.62 7.62 8.68
N GLN A 59 5.92 7.73 9.98
CA GLN A 59 6.87 8.74 10.49
C GLN A 59 8.30 8.50 9.98
N VAL A 60 8.71 7.23 9.90
CA VAL A 60 10.01 6.87 9.31
C VAL A 60 10.05 7.29 7.84
N TRP A 61 9.01 6.97 7.04
CA TRP A 61 8.92 7.39 5.64
C TRP A 61 8.98 8.92 5.49
N GLN A 62 8.28 9.68 6.33
CA GLN A 62 8.35 11.15 6.34
C GLN A 62 9.78 11.64 6.61
N SER A 63 10.49 11.00 7.55
CA SER A 63 11.86 11.37 7.92
C SER A 63 12.90 11.08 6.83
N THR A 64 12.62 10.19 5.87
CA THR A 64 13.49 9.95 4.71
C THR A 64 13.24 10.90 3.54
N GLY A 65 12.40 11.92 3.73
CA GLY A 65 11.97 12.87 2.69
C GLY A 65 10.57 12.61 2.14
N GLY A 66 9.92 11.51 2.55
CA GLY A 66 8.56 11.16 2.15
C GLY A 66 8.36 11.14 0.65
N GLN A 67 7.47 12.02 0.16
CA GLN A 67 7.15 12.19 -1.26
C GLN A 67 8.28 12.79 -2.11
N GLN A 68 9.39 13.23 -1.50
CA GLN A 68 10.53 13.74 -2.25
C GLN A 68 11.47 12.63 -2.74
N LEU A 69 11.38 11.42 -2.17
CA LEU A 69 12.20 10.29 -2.56
C LEU A 69 11.56 9.46 -3.68
N GLY A 70 10.29 9.12 -3.49
CA GLY A 70 9.45 8.41 -4.46
C GLY A 70 7.98 8.77 -4.23
N SER A 71 7.06 7.92 -4.65
CA SER A 71 5.62 8.17 -4.50
C SER A 71 4.91 7.15 -3.59
N ILE A 72 3.79 7.58 -3.01
CA ILE A 72 2.79 6.74 -2.35
C ILE A 72 1.44 7.12 -2.94
N TRP A 73 0.69 6.13 -3.41
CA TRP A 73 -0.62 6.34 -4.06
C TRP A 73 -0.55 7.37 -5.20
N GLY A 74 0.52 7.31 -6.00
CA GLY A 74 0.76 8.16 -7.16
C GLY A 74 1.22 9.59 -6.85
N HIS A 75 1.33 9.97 -5.57
CA HIS A 75 1.76 11.31 -5.18
C HIS A 75 3.21 11.27 -4.67
N GLY A 76 4.11 11.92 -5.40
CA GLY A 76 5.49 12.14 -5.00
C GLY A 76 6.46 12.28 -6.17
N ALA A 77 7.74 12.02 -5.92
CA ALA A 77 8.80 12.07 -6.90
C ALA A 77 8.74 10.87 -7.86
N TYR A 78 9.44 11.00 -9.00
CA TYR A 78 9.34 10.07 -10.13
C TYR A 78 10.64 9.30 -10.45
N GLN A 79 11.71 9.51 -9.69
CA GLN A 79 12.99 8.80 -9.91
C GLN A 79 12.98 7.43 -9.22
N ALA A 80 12.67 7.39 -7.92
CA ALA A 80 12.34 6.15 -7.24
C ALA A 80 10.89 5.73 -7.57
N PRO A 81 10.53 4.46 -7.39
CA PRO A 81 9.19 3.96 -7.75
C PRO A 81 8.09 4.53 -6.84
N ASP A 82 6.84 4.23 -7.19
CA ASP A 82 5.76 4.27 -6.21
C ASP A 82 5.87 3.06 -5.29
N TRP A 83 6.07 3.30 -4.00
CA TRP A 83 6.31 2.23 -3.02
C TRP A 83 5.07 1.38 -2.75
N SER A 84 3.87 1.91 -2.97
CA SER A 84 2.62 1.13 -2.81
C SER A 84 2.45 0.15 -3.96
N ALA A 85 2.75 0.59 -5.19
CA ALA A 85 2.68 -0.25 -6.38
C ALA A 85 3.83 -1.27 -6.45
N ASP A 86 5.07 -0.84 -6.18
CA ASP A 86 6.23 -1.75 -6.16
C ASP A 86 6.09 -2.80 -5.06
N TRP A 87 5.61 -2.42 -3.87
CA TRP A 87 5.32 -3.39 -2.81
C TRP A 87 4.26 -4.39 -3.26
N LEU A 88 3.13 -3.90 -3.79
CA LEU A 88 2.02 -4.75 -4.24
C LEU A 88 2.49 -5.78 -5.27
N HIS A 89 3.30 -5.34 -6.24
CA HIS A 89 3.85 -6.22 -7.26
C HIS A 89 4.80 -7.28 -6.67
N ARG A 90 5.71 -6.88 -5.79
CA ARG A 90 6.67 -7.81 -5.15
C ARG A 90 5.98 -8.81 -4.22
N GLU A 91 5.00 -8.37 -3.43
CA GLU A 91 4.17 -9.24 -2.60
C GLU A 91 3.40 -10.24 -3.46
N ALA A 92 2.81 -9.79 -4.57
CA ALA A 92 2.11 -10.66 -5.52
C ALA A 92 3.03 -11.74 -6.10
N LEU A 93 4.22 -11.37 -6.59
CA LEU A 93 5.20 -12.32 -7.11
C LEU A 93 5.71 -13.28 -6.03
N ALA A 94 5.98 -12.77 -4.83
CA ALA A 94 6.42 -13.59 -3.70
C ALA A 94 5.35 -14.62 -3.31
N LEU A 95 4.08 -14.24 -3.31
CA LEU A 95 2.98 -15.13 -2.98
C LEU A 95 2.76 -16.21 -4.06
N LEU A 96 2.82 -15.83 -5.34
CA LEU A 96 2.79 -16.80 -6.44
C LEU A 96 3.93 -17.80 -6.34
N GLN A 97 5.14 -17.34 -5.99
CA GLN A 97 6.30 -18.18 -5.79
C GLN A 97 6.13 -19.12 -4.59
N VAL A 98 5.58 -18.65 -3.46
CA VAL A 98 5.26 -19.49 -2.29
C VAL A 98 4.30 -20.63 -2.66
N TRP A 99 3.26 -20.33 -3.45
CA TRP A 99 2.33 -21.38 -3.89
C TRP A 99 2.95 -22.36 -4.88
N ALA A 100 3.75 -21.88 -5.83
CA ALA A 100 4.44 -22.73 -6.79
C ALA A 100 5.41 -23.73 -6.12
N GLU A 101 6.19 -23.24 -5.15
CA GLU A 101 7.09 -24.06 -4.31
C GLU A 101 6.31 -25.15 -3.57
N ARG A 102 5.20 -24.79 -2.93
CA ARG A 102 4.39 -25.75 -2.16
C ARG A 102 3.68 -26.81 -3.03
N GLU A 103 3.25 -26.44 -4.24
CA GLU A 103 2.49 -27.34 -5.11
C GLU A 103 3.37 -28.27 -5.94
N SER A 104 4.60 -27.85 -6.26
CA SER A 104 5.42 -28.54 -7.29
C SER A 104 6.92 -28.42 -7.11
N ASP A 105 7.40 -27.82 -6.01
CA ASP A 105 8.82 -27.53 -5.75
C ASP A 105 9.53 -26.81 -6.92
N ALA A 106 8.74 -26.03 -7.69
CA ALA A 106 9.18 -25.33 -8.89
C ALA A 106 8.98 -23.82 -8.74
N SER A 107 9.72 -23.04 -9.53
CA SER A 107 9.47 -21.60 -9.61
C SER A 107 8.17 -21.33 -10.36
N PHE A 108 7.44 -20.30 -9.93
CA PHE A 108 6.25 -19.82 -10.64
C PHE A 108 6.54 -19.55 -12.12
N ALA A 109 7.72 -19.00 -12.43
CA ALA A 109 8.12 -18.67 -13.80
C ALA A 109 8.35 -19.90 -14.68
N SER A 110 8.68 -21.06 -14.09
CA SER A 110 8.88 -22.32 -14.83
C SER A 110 7.62 -23.16 -14.97
N LEU A 111 6.50 -22.76 -14.35
CA LEU A 111 5.26 -23.50 -14.45
C LEU A 111 4.64 -23.40 -15.86
N PRO A 112 3.93 -24.44 -16.32
CA PRO A 112 3.07 -24.36 -17.50
C PRO A 112 2.05 -23.21 -17.41
N ALA A 113 1.66 -22.67 -18.58
CA ALA A 113 0.83 -21.45 -18.65
C ALA A 113 -0.55 -21.58 -17.99
N ASP A 114 -1.16 -22.77 -18.06
CA ASP A 114 -2.42 -23.11 -17.40
C ASP A 114 -2.29 -23.08 -15.87
N ARG A 115 -1.18 -23.61 -15.33
CA ARG A 115 -0.87 -23.54 -13.89
C ARG A 115 -0.59 -22.11 -13.45
N GLN A 116 0.14 -21.33 -14.25
CA GLN A 116 0.36 -19.92 -13.96
C GLN A 116 -0.95 -19.14 -13.92
N ALA A 117 -1.86 -19.39 -14.87
CA ALA A 117 -3.16 -18.74 -14.94
C ALA A 117 -4.02 -19.06 -13.70
N ALA A 118 -4.06 -20.32 -13.27
CA ALA A 118 -4.78 -20.74 -12.07
C ALA A 118 -4.26 -20.04 -10.80
N LEU A 119 -2.94 -19.90 -10.66
CA LEU A 119 -2.34 -19.20 -9.52
C LEU A 119 -2.57 -17.69 -9.56
N ARG A 120 -2.56 -17.04 -10.74
CA ARG A 120 -2.90 -15.62 -10.88
C ARG A 120 -4.36 -15.32 -10.52
N ASP A 121 -5.28 -16.19 -10.93
CA ASP A 121 -6.69 -16.09 -10.56
C ASP A 121 -6.90 -16.27 -9.05
N ARG A 122 -6.21 -17.25 -8.43
CA ARG A 122 -6.17 -17.40 -6.97
C ARG A 122 -5.58 -16.17 -6.27
N LEU A 123 -4.50 -15.59 -6.80
CA LEU A 123 -3.86 -14.39 -6.28
C LEU A 123 -4.82 -13.22 -6.24
N GLN A 124 -5.58 -13.01 -7.33
CA GLN A 124 -6.55 -11.93 -7.40
C GLN A 124 -7.60 -12.05 -6.30
N ARG A 125 -8.14 -13.25 -6.04
CA ARG A 125 -9.07 -13.47 -4.93
C ARG A 125 -8.43 -13.20 -3.56
N GLU A 126 -7.22 -13.69 -3.32
CA GLU A 126 -6.51 -13.55 -2.05
C GLU A 126 -6.19 -12.08 -1.72
N LEU A 127 -5.72 -11.31 -2.71
CA LEU A 127 -5.32 -9.91 -2.49
C LEU A 127 -6.51 -8.96 -2.42
N ARG A 128 -7.58 -9.24 -3.17
CA ARG A 128 -8.76 -8.36 -3.23
C ARG A 128 -9.77 -8.60 -2.12
N ALA A 129 -9.80 -9.81 -1.56
CA ALA A 129 -10.71 -10.14 -0.47
C ALA A 129 -10.48 -9.22 0.75
N ASN A 130 -11.57 -8.61 1.22
CA ASN A 130 -11.55 -7.77 2.40
C ASN A 130 -11.79 -8.60 3.66
N THR A 131 -10.72 -8.83 4.42
CA THR A 131 -10.73 -9.59 5.67
C THR A 131 -10.68 -8.69 6.91
N TYR A 132 -10.94 -7.38 6.74
CA TYR A 132 -11.02 -6.44 7.85
C TYR A 132 -12.34 -6.60 8.62
N ASP A 133 -12.24 -6.88 9.91
CA ASP A 133 -13.37 -6.86 10.83
C ASP A 133 -13.45 -5.52 11.57
N ALA A 134 -14.47 -4.72 11.26
CA ALA A 134 -14.71 -3.42 11.88
C ALA A 134 -15.01 -3.47 13.39
N LYS A 135 -15.45 -4.62 13.93
CA LYS A 135 -15.72 -4.76 15.37
C LYS A 135 -14.44 -4.94 16.17
N THR A 136 -13.48 -5.69 15.64
CA THR A 136 -12.23 -6.02 16.32
C THR A 136 -11.04 -5.19 15.82
N GLY A 137 -11.20 -4.47 14.71
CA GLY A 137 -10.13 -3.73 14.04
C GLY A 137 -9.07 -4.64 13.42
N THR A 138 -9.37 -5.91 13.19
CA THR A 138 -8.38 -6.93 12.77
C THR A 138 -8.47 -7.19 11.26
N VAL A 139 -7.33 -7.24 10.58
CA VAL A 139 -7.21 -7.86 9.25
C VAL A 139 -6.62 -9.25 9.42
N VAL A 140 -7.27 -10.25 8.83
CA VAL A 140 -6.76 -11.63 8.82
C VAL A 140 -6.11 -11.92 7.47
N ILE A 141 -4.84 -12.32 7.46
CA ILE A 141 -4.11 -12.72 6.25
C ILE A 141 -3.76 -14.21 6.30
N SER A 142 -3.64 -14.87 5.15
CA SER A 142 -3.21 -16.27 5.14
C SER A 142 -1.75 -16.44 5.62
N PRO A 143 -1.38 -17.62 6.15
CA PRO A 143 0.01 -17.93 6.47
C PRO A 143 0.96 -17.80 5.28
N ASP A 144 0.49 -18.09 4.06
CA ASP A 144 1.28 -17.93 2.83
C ASP A 144 1.50 -16.46 2.49
N ARG A 145 0.48 -15.61 2.63
CA ARG A 145 0.62 -14.17 2.46
C ARG A 145 1.53 -13.56 3.51
N ARG A 146 1.49 -14.04 4.77
CA ARG A 146 2.45 -13.65 5.82
C ARG A 146 3.90 -13.94 5.42
N GLU A 147 4.16 -15.12 4.86
CA GLU A 147 5.48 -15.47 4.34
C GLU A 147 5.87 -14.56 3.16
N ALA A 148 4.98 -14.33 2.19
CA ALA A 148 5.21 -13.43 1.06
C ALA A 148 5.57 -12.00 1.51
N ILE A 149 4.84 -11.45 2.48
CA ILE A 149 5.14 -10.15 3.11
C ILE A 149 6.55 -10.15 3.71
N ALA A 150 6.95 -11.21 4.41
CA ALA A 150 8.29 -11.32 4.97
C ALA A 150 9.36 -11.37 3.89
N ARG A 151 9.12 -12.05 2.75
CA ARG A 151 10.04 -12.06 1.60
C ARG A 151 10.17 -10.67 0.98
N THR A 152 9.07 -9.96 0.80
CA THR A 152 9.05 -8.59 0.27
C THR A 152 9.74 -7.60 1.22
N ALA A 153 9.51 -7.71 2.53
CA ALA A 153 10.13 -6.84 3.53
C ALA A 153 11.67 -6.92 3.52
N ARG A 154 12.25 -8.10 3.25
CA ARG A 154 13.71 -8.26 3.13
C ARG A 154 14.30 -7.40 2.01
N HIS A 155 13.61 -7.28 0.89
CA HIS A 155 14.06 -6.41 -0.20
C HIS A 155 14.19 -4.95 0.24
N TYR A 156 13.18 -4.43 0.94
CA TYR A 156 13.18 -3.04 1.40
C TYR A 156 14.12 -2.82 2.59
N ASP A 157 14.32 -3.82 3.46
CA ASP A 157 15.35 -3.75 4.49
C ASP A 157 16.75 -3.57 3.85
N GLY A 158 17.08 -4.39 2.84
CA GLY A 158 18.33 -4.26 2.09
C GLY A 158 18.42 -2.95 1.30
N LEU A 159 17.34 -2.54 0.63
CA LEU A 159 17.31 -1.34 -0.22
C LEU A 159 17.56 -0.07 0.62
N PHE A 160 16.88 0.07 1.76
CA PHE A 160 17.03 1.24 2.63
C PHE A 160 18.21 1.13 3.60
N GLY A 161 18.72 -0.09 3.83
CA GLY A 161 19.81 -0.39 4.77
C GLY A 161 21.21 -0.40 4.15
N GLY A 162 21.32 -0.35 2.83
CA GLY A 162 22.61 -0.29 2.13
C GLY A 162 23.21 -1.65 1.77
N GLU A 163 22.37 -2.64 1.44
CA GLU A 163 22.86 -3.93 0.97
C GLU A 163 23.70 -3.76 -0.31
N PRO A 164 24.96 -4.25 -0.37
CA PRO A 164 25.84 -4.01 -1.51
C PRO A 164 25.29 -4.50 -2.86
N SER A 165 24.52 -5.60 -2.85
CA SER A 165 23.87 -6.16 -4.05
C SER A 165 22.86 -5.20 -4.71
N LEU A 166 22.36 -4.22 -3.95
CA LEU A 166 21.35 -3.25 -4.38
C LEU A 166 21.94 -1.85 -4.64
N ALA A 167 23.27 -1.69 -4.65
CA ALA A 167 23.93 -0.39 -4.86
C ALA A 167 23.52 0.27 -6.19
N VAL A 168 23.57 -0.48 -7.30
CA VAL A 168 23.14 0.02 -8.62
C VAL A 168 21.66 0.41 -8.63
N LEU A 169 20.81 -0.33 -7.89
CA LEU A 169 19.40 0.00 -7.80
C LEU A 169 19.16 1.29 -7.02
N ARG A 170 19.89 1.50 -5.92
CA ARG A 170 19.86 2.76 -5.15
C ARG A 170 20.32 3.94 -6.01
N ASP A 171 21.39 3.78 -6.77
CA ASP A 171 21.87 4.82 -7.70
C ASP A 171 20.80 5.17 -8.74
N ASN A 172 20.17 4.16 -9.34
CA ASN A 172 19.06 4.35 -10.29
C ASN A 172 17.85 5.04 -9.65
N TYR A 173 17.62 4.84 -8.36
CA TYR A 173 16.55 5.49 -7.59
C TYR A 173 16.97 6.82 -6.96
N ALA A 174 18.21 7.27 -7.20
CA ALA A 174 18.81 8.46 -6.58
C ALA A 174 18.73 8.43 -5.03
N MET A 175 18.88 7.24 -4.44
CA MET A 175 18.86 7.03 -2.99
C MET A 175 20.27 7.16 -2.41
N ARG A 176 20.36 7.55 -1.13
CA ARG A 176 21.63 7.46 -0.38
C ARG A 176 21.98 5.99 -0.15
N GLU A 177 23.29 5.72 -0.09
CA GLU A 177 23.80 4.35 0.10
C GLU A 177 23.19 3.67 1.33
N VAL A 178 23.18 4.36 2.48
CA VAL A 178 22.39 3.96 3.66
C VAL A 178 21.36 5.05 3.92
N THR A 179 20.09 4.78 3.58
CA THR A 179 19.01 5.74 3.76
C THR A 179 18.46 5.72 5.20
N ILE A 180 18.34 4.53 5.80
CA ILE A 180 17.90 4.35 7.18
C ILE A 180 18.86 3.38 7.88
N PRO A 181 19.78 3.86 8.75
CA PRO A 181 20.74 2.98 9.43
C PRO A 181 20.10 1.99 10.42
N ASP A 182 19.03 2.40 11.10
CA ASP A 182 18.37 1.61 12.15
C ASP A 182 17.46 0.51 11.56
N PRO A 183 17.73 -0.79 11.82
CA PRO A 183 16.91 -1.89 11.33
C PRO A 183 15.48 -1.89 11.87
N ALA A 184 15.25 -1.43 13.11
CA ALA A 184 13.89 -1.38 13.66
C ALA A 184 13.02 -0.36 12.92
N ARG A 185 13.62 0.76 12.50
CA ARG A 185 12.94 1.77 11.68
C ARG A 185 12.66 1.27 10.27
N ARG A 186 13.58 0.51 9.67
CA ARG A 186 13.33 -0.14 8.36
C ARG A 186 12.20 -1.17 8.47
N ALA A 187 12.17 -1.97 9.53
CA ALA A 187 11.06 -2.89 9.79
C ALA A 187 9.72 -2.15 9.98
N ALA A 188 9.71 -1.00 10.64
CA ALA A 188 8.49 -0.18 10.72
C ALA A 188 8.08 0.39 9.35
N LEU A 189 9.03 0.86 8.54
CA LEU A 189 8.76 1.38 7.18
C LEU A 189 8.05 0.35 6.30
N THR A 190 8.48 -0.91 6.32
CA THR A 190 7.87 -1.97 5.50
C THR A 190 6.41 -2.24 5.90
N ARG A 191 6.05 -2.05 7.16
CA ARG A 191 4.66 -2.18 7.65
C ARG A 191 3.77 -1.07 7.13
N PHE A 192 4.31 0.14 6.98
CA PHE A 192 3.61 1.23 6.31
C PHE A 192 3.40 0.96 4.82
N PHE A 193 4.43 0.52 4.09
CA PHE A 193 4.31 0.15 2.67
C PHE A 193 3.35 -1.03 2.45
N PHE A 194 3.35 -2.01 3.34
CA PHE A 194 2.34 -3.07 3.35
C PHE A 194 0.93 -2.50 3.50
N TRP A 195 0.70 -1.58 4.43
CA TRP A 195 -0.63 -1.01 4.62
C TRP A 195 -1.09 -0.20 3.39
N THR A 196 -0.21 0.59 2.78
CA THR A 196 -0.56 1.38 1.60
C THR A 196 -0.89 0.48 0.39
N SER A 197 -0.17 -0.63 0.22
CA SER A 197 -0.46 -1.63 -0.83
C SER A 197 -1.71 -2.46 -0.53
N TRP A 198 -1.94 -2.84 0.73
CA TRP A 198 -3.15 -3.53 1.17
C TRP A 198 -4.39 -2.69 0.88
N ALA A 199 -4.37 -1.40 1.23
CA ALA A 199 -5.46 -0.48 0.92
C ALA A 199 -5.69 -0.37 -0.60
N ALA A 200 -4.61 -0.41 -1.39
CA ALA A 200 -4.69 -0.31 -2.84
C ALA A 200 -5.29 -1.56 -3.52
N ALA A 201 -5.06 -2.74 -2.94
CA ALA A 201 -5.50 -4.02 -3.49
C ALA A 201 -6.85 -4.52 -2.96
N THR A 202 -7.24 -4.11 -1.74
CA THR A 202 -8.41 -4.67 -1.04
C THR A 202 -9.70 -3.97 -1.44
N GLU A 203 -10.72 -4.75 -1.81
CA GLU A 203 -12.07 -4.27 -2.14
C GLU A 203 -12.76 -3.58 -0.95
N ARG A 204 -13.53 -2.53 -1.22
CA ARG A 204 -14.36 -1.90 -0.18
C ARG A 204 -15.50 -2.85 0.23
N PRO A 205 -15.99 -2.78 1.48
CA PRO A 205 -17.16 -3.55 1.88
C PRO A 205 -18.35 -3.30 0.94
N GLY A 206 -18.87 -4.36 0.30
CA GLY A 206 -20.01 -4.28 -0.62
C GLY A 206 -19.72 -3.67 -2.00
N SER A 207 -18.46 -3.56 -2.41
CA SER A 207 -18.06 -3.04 -3.73
C SER A 207 -17.00 -3.91 -4.38
N THR A 208 -16.92 -3.89 -5.71
CA THR A 208 -15.83 -4.51 -6.48
C THR A 208 -14.67 -3.53 -6.77
N ALA A 209 -14.71 -2.32 -6.20
CA ALA A 209 -13.62 -1.35 -6.28
C ALA A 209 -12.78 -1.40 -5.00
N THR A 210 -11.45 -1.27 -5.13
CA THR A 210 -10.54 -1.16 -3.98
C THR A 210 -10.68 0.19 -3.26
N TYR A 211 -10.09 0.34 -2.07
CA TYR A 211 -10.14 1.62 -1.35
C TYR A 211 -9.55 2.78 -2.15
N THR A 212 -8.62 2.52 -3.07
CA THR A 212 -8.00 3.49 -3.97
C THR A 212 -8.66 3.54 -5.37
N ASN A 213 -9.88 3.01 -5.51
CA ASN A 213 -10.61 2.95 -6.78
C ASN A 213 -9.88 2.18 -7.89
N ASN A 214 -9.36 0.99 -7.55
CA ASN A 214 -8.61 0.09 -8.45
C ASN A 214 -7.30 0.69 -9.01
N TRP A 215 -6.75 1.70 -8.34
CA TRP A 215 -5.34 2.06 -8.51
C TRP A 215 -4.48 1.19 -7.56
N PRO A 216 -3.28 0.70 -7.96
CA PRO A 216 -2.62 0.87 -9.25
C PRO A 216 -3.10 -0.15 -10.30
N HIS A 217 -2.58 -0.06 -11.53
CA HIS A 217 -2.80 -1.02 -12.62
C HIS A 217 -1.98 -2.30 -12.42
#